data_AF-A0AAW2V9E5-F1
#
_entry.id   AF-A0AAW2V9E5-F1
#
_cell.length_a   1.000
_cell.length_b   1.000
_cell.length_c   1.000
_cell.angle_alpha   90.00
_cell.angle_beta   90.00
_cell.angle_gamma   90.00
#
_symmetry.space_group_name_H-M   'P 1'
#
loop_
_entity.id
_entity.type
_entity.pdbx_description
1 polymer ?
#
loop_
_entity_poly.entity_id
_entity_poly.type
_entity_poly.pdbx_seq_one_letter_code
_entity_poly.pdbx_strand_id
1 'polypeptide(L)'
;MIEEGYVPDMKSVLHDVEESEKLKMLNHHSEKLAIAFGLIFIPPGLPIKVVKNLRVCDDCHNATKIISKITQREILVRDAVRFHLFKHGIVLAETFGRALNSVIKDVSV
;
A
#
# COMPACT_ATOMS: atom_id res chain seq x y z
N MET A 1 -7.21 -3.02 11.19
CA MET A 1 -6.12 -3.83 10.59
C MET A 1 -5.74 -5.01 11.48
N ILE A 2 -5.37 -4.79 12.75
CA ILE A 2 -5.00 -5.89 13.68
C ILE A 2 -6.13 -6.91 13.83
N GLU A 3 -7.38 -6.44 14.00
CA GLU A 3 -8.58 -7.28 14.06
C GLU A 3 -8.81 -8.13 12.80
N GLU A 4 -8.20 -7.73 11.67
CA GLU A 4 -8.28 -8.43 10.38
C GLU A 4 -7.04 -9.30 10.11
N GLY A 5 -6.19 -9.52 11.13
CA GLY A 5 -5.02 -10.38 11.05
C GLY A 5 -3.74 -9.69 10.56
N TYR A 6 -3.68 -8.36 10.55
CA TYR A 6 -2.43 -7.65 10.26
C TYR A 6 -1.43 -7.79 11.41
N VAL A 7 -0.25 -8.32 11.12
CA VAL A 7 0.89 -8.39 12.04
C VAL A 7 2.05 -7.61 11.41
N PRO A 8 2.52 -6.50 12.01
CA PRO A 8 3.67 -5.75 11.51
C PRO A 8 4.92 -6.63 11.43
N ASP A 9 5.60 -6.61 10.27
CA ASP A 9 6.86 -7.34 10.11
C ASP A 9 8.07 -6.45 10.39
N MET A 10 8.57 -6.49 11.63
CA MET A 10 9.74 -5.70 12.05
C MET A 10 11.01 -6.01 11.25
N LYS A 11 11.09 -7.17 10.59
CA LYS A 11 12.24 -7.52 9.73
C LYS A 11 12.31 -6.65 8.47
N SER A 12 11.20 -6.01 8.10
CA SER A 12 11.16 -5.02 7.02
C SER A 12 11.87 -3.71 7.38
N VAL A 13 12.29 -3.51 8.64
CA VAL A 13 13.13 -2.38 9.09
C VAL A 13 14.54 -2.88 9.40
N LEU A 14 15.50 -2.52 8.54
CA LEU A 14 16.90 -2.98 8.65
C LEU A 14 17.74 -2.18 9.66
N HIS A 15 17.20 -1.09 10.22
CA HIS A 15 17.92 -0.27 11.19
C HIS A 15 18.03 -1.00 12.52
N ASP A 16 19.21 -0.92 13.15
CA ASP A 16 19.44 -1.50 14.47
C ASP A 16 18.97 -0.52 15.55
N VAL A 17 17.67 -0.56 15.82
CA VAL A 17 16.97 0.27 16.81
C VAL A 17 15.98 -0.59 17.59
N GLU A 18 15.52 -0.06 18.72
CA GLU A 18 14.49 -0.68 19.55
C GLU A 18 13.24 -1.07 18.75
N GLU A 19 12.60 -2.18 19.11
CA GLU A 19 11.45 -2.73 18.38
C GLU A 19 10.27 -1.76 18.33
N SER A 20 10.09 -0.98 19.40
CA SER A 20 9.09 0.10 19.45
C SER A 20 9.37 1.19 18.40
N GLU A 21 10.63 1.46 18.09
CA GLU A 21 11.02 2.43 17.06
C GLU A 21 10.86 1.84 15.66
N LYS A 22 11.20 0.55 15.47
CA LYS A 22 10.89 -0.17 14.23
C LYS A 22 9.40 -0.13 13.90
N LEU A 23 8.54 -0.33 14.89
CA LEU A 23 7.08 -0.23 14.72
C LEU A 23 6.66 1.15 14.24
N LYS A 24 7.21 2.21 14.85
CA LYS A 24 6.94 3.59 14.41
C LYS A 24 7.39 3.79 12.96
N MET A 25 8.60 3.35 12.61
CA MET A 25 9.11 3.45 11.25
C MET A 25 8.19 2.74 10.24
N LEU A 26 7.75 1.50 10.54
CA LEU A 26 6.79 0.77 9.70
C LEU A 26 5.48 1.52 9.51
N ASN A 27 4.97 2.18 10.56
CA ASN A 27 3.74 2.97 10.48
C ASN A 27 3.90 4.23 9.62
N HIS A 28 5.13 4.74 9.49
CA HIS A 28 5.46 5.93 8.71
C HIS A 28 6.03 5.61 7.32
N HIS A 29 5.99 4.35 6.89
CA HIS A 29 6.33 4.03 5.51
C HIS A 29 5.45 4.81 4.54
N SER A 30 6.09 5.40 3.54
CA SER A 30 5.51 6.30 2.55
C SER A 30 4.24 5.73 1.90
N GLU A 31 4.19 4.42 1.65
CA GLU A 31 3.06 3.73 1.03
C GLU A 31 1.83 3.74 1.92
N LYS A 32 2.00 3.50 3.23
CA LYS A 32 0.87 3.51 4.17
C LYS A 32 0.30 4.92 4.31
N LEU A 33 1.18 5.92 4.42
CA LEU A 33 0.77 7.32 4.48
C LEU A 33 0.03 7.74 3.20
N ALA A 34 0.55 7.38 2.03
CA ALA A 34 -0.08 7.70 0.76
C ALA A 34 -1.45 7.05 0.58
N ILE A 35 -1.60 5.79 0.99
CA ILE A 35 -2.90 5.12 1.00
C ILE A 35 -3.84 5.79 2.00
N ALA A 36 -3.37 6.16 3.19
CA ALA A 36 -4.18 6.86 4.19
C ALA A 36 -4.69 8.21 3.66
N PHE A 37 -3.83 9.01 3.03
CA PHE A 37 -4.24 10.25 2.36
C PHE A 37 -5.19 9.99 1.19
N GLY A 38 -4.95 8.93 0.41
CA GLY A 38 -5.86 8.49 -0.64
C GLY A 38 -7.24 8.16 -0.11
N LEU A 39 -7.36 7.48 1.04
CA LEU A 39 -8.63 7.17 1.67
C LEU A 39 -9.37 8.41 2.19
N ILE A 40 -8.64 9.43 2.65
CA ILE A 40 -9.21 10.67 3.17
C ILE A 40 -9.72 11.57 2.03
N PHE A 41 -8.94 11.73 0.96
CA PHE A 41 -9.18 12.76 -0.06
C PHE A 41 -9.80 12.24 -1.36
N ILE A 42 -9.75 10.93 -1.62
CA ILE A 42 -10.34 10.34 -2.82
C ILE A 42 -11.74 9.82 -2.45
N PRO A 43 -12.81 10.30 -3.12
CA PRO A 43 -14.19 9.90 -2.84
C PRO A 43 -14.37 8.37 -2.72
N PRO A 44 -15.24 7.86 -1.82
CA PRO A 44 -15.56 6.44 -1.67
C PRO A 44 -15.89 5.75 -3.02
N GLY A 45 -15.58 4.46 -3.14
CA GLY A 45 -15.72 3.69 -4.38
C GLY A 45 -14.67 3.90 -5.49
N LEU A 46 -13.97 5.04 -5.57
CA LEU A 46 -12.91 5.26 -6.56
C LEU A 46 -11.60 4.50 -6.24
N PRO A 47 -10.80 4.10 -7.23
CA PRO A 47 -9.48 3.49 -6.98
C PRO A 47 -8.47 4.49 -6.41
N ILE A 48 -7.50 3.99 -5.64
CA ILE A 48 -6.34 4.75 -5.14
C ILE A 48 -5.11 4.29 -5.91
N LYS A 49 -4.30 5.21 -6.43
CA LYS A 49 -3.01 4.87 -7.04
C LYS A 49 -1.86 5.52 -6.30
N VAL A 50 -0.88 4.68 -5.97
CA VAL A 50 0.36 5.07 -5.33
C VAL A 50 1.50 4.77 -6.30
N VAL A 51 2.31 5.78 -6.58
CA VAL A 51 3.50 5.63 -7.42
C VAL A 51 4.71 5.90 -6.54
N LYS A 52 5.67 4.97 -6.54
CA LYS A 52 6.95 5.10 -5.85
C LYS A 52 8.12 4.67 -6.73
N ASN A 53 9.30 5.17 -6.38
CA ASN A 53 10.56 4.84 -7.06
C ASN A 53 11.34 3.69 -6.44
N LEU A 54 10.92 3.19 -5.27
CA LEU A 54 11.52 2.04 -4.58
C LEU A 54 10.59 0.83 -4.65
N ARG A 55 11.12 -0.39 -4.53
CA ARG A 55 10.29 -1.60 -4.40
C ARG A 55 9.42 -1.50 -3.14
N VAL A 56 8.16 -1.94 -3.20
CA VAL A 56 7.30 -2.01 -1.99
C VAL A 56 7.87 -3.05 -1.02
N CYS A 57 7.97 -2.73 0.28
CA CYS A 57 8.42 -3.71 1.27
C CYS A 57 7.30 -4.72 1.59
N ASP A 58 7.67 -5.88 2.14
CA ASP A 58 6.73 -6.97 2.40
C ASP A 58 5.66 -6.59 3.43
N ASP A 59 6.04 -5.82 4.46
CA ASP A 59 5.08 -5.26 5.42
C ASP A 59 4.05 -4.34 4.76
N CYS A 60 4.49 -3.39 3.93
CA CYS A 60 3.59 -2.49 3.19
C CYS A 60 2.71 -3.24 2.19
N HIS A 61 3.23 -4.29 1.57
CA HIS A 61 2.47 -5.14 0.67
C HIS A 61 1.33 -5.87 1.42
N ASN A 62 1.62 -6.45 2.59
CA ASN A 62 0.62 -7.09 3.44
C ASN A 62 -0.38 -6.10 4.03
N ALA A 63 0.09 -4.93 4.46
CA ALA A 63 -0.76 -3.85 4.93
C ALA A 63 -1.74 -3.41 3.84
N THR A 64 -1.27 -3.20 2.61
CA THR A 64 -2.11 -2.76 1.48
C THR A 64 -3.19 -3.78 1.14
N LYS A 65 -2.86 -5.09 1.19
CA LYS A 65 -3.82 -6.19 1.04
C LYS A 65 -4.96 -6.07 2.05
N ILE A 66 -4.63 -5.90 3.34
CA ILE A 66 -5.64 -5.78 4.41
C ILE A 66 -6.44 -4.49 4.29
N ILE A 67 -5.79 -3.38 3.94
CA ILE A 67 -6.49 -2.10 3.72
C ILE A 67 -7.50 -2.24 2.58
N SER A 68 -7.13 -2.86 1.45
CA SER A 68 -8.06 -3.12 0.34
C SER A 68 -9.28 -3.95 0.78
N LYS A 69 -9.06 -4.97 1.62
CA LYS A 69 -10.15 -5.78 2.19
C LYS A 69 -11.09 -4.97 3.08
N ILE A 70 -10.55 -4.19 4.03
CA ILE A 70 -11.36 -3.42 4.99
C ILE A 70 -12.15 -2.33 4.29
N THR A 71 -11.49 -1.60 3.40
CA THR A 71 -12.05 -0.40 2.79
C THR A 71 -12.89 -0.70 1.55
N GLN A 72 -12.84 -1.95 1.05
CA GLN A 72 -13.42 -2.35 -0.23
C GLN A 72 -12.94 -1.44 -1.39
N ARG A 73 -11.66 -1.08 -1.35
CA ARG A 73 -11.01 -0.20 -2.33
C ARG A 73 -10.06 -1.00 -3.20
N GLU A 74 -10.08 -0.68 -4.49
CA GLU A 74 -8.99 -1.03 -5.39
C GLU A 74 -7.81 -0.09 -5.14
N ILE A 75 -6.64 -0.66 -4.89
CA ILE A 75 -5.40 0.09 -4.68
C ILE A 75 -4.38 -0.40 -5.68
N LEU A 76 -3.94 0.49 -6.58
CA LEU A 76 -2.88 0.21 -7.54
C LEU A 76 -1.57 0.80 -7.02
N VAL A 77 -0.59 -0.05 -6.74
CA VAL A 77 0.76 0.40 -6.37
C VAL A 77 1.70 0.15 -7.53
N ARG A 78 2.29 1.21 -8.08
CA ARG A 78 3.42 1.10 -9.01
C ARG A 78 4.69 1.31 -8.21
N ASP A 79 5.56 0.31 -8.20
CA ASP A 79 6.88 0.39 -7.59
C ASP A 79 7.99 0.43 -8.66
N ALA A 80 9.25 0.34 -8.24
CA ALA A 80 10.41 0.37 -9.13
C ALA A 80 10.43 -0.77 -10.18
N VAL A 81 9.73 -1.87 -9.90
CA VAL A 81 9.83 -3.13 -10.65
C VAL A 81 8.57 -3.40 -11.46
N ARG A 82 7.39 -3.17 -10.87
CA ARG A 82 6.10 -3.62 -11.42
C ARG A 82 4.90 -2.88 -10.83
N PHE A 83 3.73 -3.27 -11.30
CA PHE A 83 2.44 -2.88 -10.75
C PHE A 83 1.90 -4.00 -9.86
N HIS A 84 1.22 -3.60 -8.78
CA HIS A 84 0.52 -4.46 -7.85
C HIS A 84 -0.90 -3.94 -7.72
N LEU A 85 -1.87 -4.72 -8.16
CA LEU A 85 -3.29 -4.40 -7.98
C LEU A 85 -3.81 -5.13 -6.75
N PHE A 86 -4.19 -4.38 -5.72
CA PHE A 86 -4.81 -4.92 -4.52
C PHE A 86 -6.32 -4.74 -4.58
N LYS A 87 -7.04 -5.85 -4.44
CA LYS A 87 -8.51 -5.89 -4.49
C LYS A 87 -9.04 -6.99 -3.58
N HIS A 88 -10.05 -6.72 -2.75
CA HIS A 88 -10.68 -7.70 -1.85
C HIS A 88 -9.69 -8.51 -1.00
N GLY A 89 -8.58 -7.90 -0.58
CA GLY A 89 -7.56 -8.62 0.18
C GLY A 89 -6.79 -9.66 -0.60
N ILE A 90 -6.69 -9.55 -1.93
CA ILE A 90 -5.73 -10.28 -2.77
C ILE A 90 -4.88 -9.29 -3.57
N VAL A 91 -3.73 -9.75 -4.05
CA VAL A 91 -2.85 -8.99 -4.95
C VAL A 91 -2.77 -9.71 -6.29
N LEU A 92 -2.91 -8.95 -7.36
CA LEU A 92 -2.69 -9.40 -8.73
C LEU A 92 -1.47 -8.65 -9.27
N ALA A 93 -0.48 -9.39 -9.75
CA ALA A 93 0.68 -8.81 -10.42
C ALA A 93 0.40 -8.80 -11.93
N GLU A 94 0.13 -7.62 -12.50
CA GLU A 94 0.04 -7.47 -13.95
C GLU A 94 1.39 -7.01 -14.50
N THR A 95 1.93 -7.80 -15.43
CA THR A 95 3.08 -7.41 -16.23
C THR A 95 2.53 -6.74 -17.49
N PHE A 96 2.94 -5.50 -17.74
CA PHE A 96 2.55 -4.59 -18.82
C PHE A 96 1.24 -3.82 -18.68
N GLY A 97 1.40 -2.50 -18.53
CA GLY A 97 0.33 -1.53 -18.44
C GLY A 97 -0.46 -1.39 -19.73
N ARG A 98 -1.77 -1.60 -19.62
CA ARG A 98 -2.76 -0.94 -20.46
C ARG A 98 -3.94 -0.51 -19.60
N ALA A 99 -4.31 0.75 -19.77
CA ALA A 99 -5.63 1.32 -19.47
C ALA A 99 -6.12 1.23 -18.02
N LEU A 100 -5.50 2.00 -17.12
CA LEU A 100 -6.16 2.50 -15.91
C LEU A 100 -6.07 4.04 -15.90
N ASN A 101 -6.46 4.66 -17.02
CA ASN A 101 -6.41 6.12 -17.23
C ASN A 101 -7.79 6.81 -17.13
N SER A 102 -8.83 6.11 -16.71
CA SER A 102 -10.13 6.74 -16.45
C SER A 102 -10.36 6.82 -14.94
N VAL A 103 -10.15 8.01 -14.37
CA VAL A 103 -10.55 8.40 -13.00
C VAL A 103 -9.71 7.79 -11.87
N ILE A 104 -8.38 7.86 -11.96
CA ILE A 104 -7.52 7.59 -10.80
C ILE A 104 -6.87 8.89 -10.34
N LYS A 105 -7.02 9.22 -9.05
CA LYS A 105 -6.28 10.31 -8.41
C LYS A 105 -4.94 9.75 -7.92
N ASP A 106 -3.86 10.29 -8.46
CA ASP A 106 -2.50 9.89 -8.12
C ASP A 106 -2.09 10.46 -6.76
N VAL A 107 -1.59 9.60 -5.88
CA VAL A 107 -0.80 10.00 -4.72
C VAL A 107 0.65 9.66 -5.04
N SER A 108 1.44 10.68 -5.36
CA SER A 108 2.88 10.53 -5.65
C SER A 108 3.66 10.67 -4.35
N VAL A 109 4.58 9.73 -4.08
CA VAL A 109 5.41 9.68 -2.88
C VAL A 109 6.86 9.47 -3.23
#